data_AF-A0A935JHI4-F1
#
_entry.id   AF-A0A935JHI4-F1
#
_cell.length_a   1.000
_cell.length_b   1.000
_cell.length_c   1.000
_cell.angle_alpha   90.00
_cell.angle_beta   90.00
_cell.angle_gamma   90.00
#
_symmetry.space_group_name_H-M   'P 1'
#
loop_
_entity.id
_entity.type
_entity.pdbx_description
1 polymer ?
#
loop_
_entity_poly.entity_id
_entity_poly.type
_entity_poly.pdbx_seq_one_letter_code
_entity_poly.pdbx_strand_id
1 'polypeptide(L)'
;MDKVIVLLLLILFITEALATPSAVLQDKNDKTLRITHLTLHNISLDKAREITDQIKASGFNTIQVVLSDGLIFEHAPWKPISNAWSKAEFLSWVSYARARSLDIVPEINLLTHQERFFQNLHPQLMFNKSTYDPRNEKTFEVVFTFIDEIIEAIQPRAIHIGHDEVAGHLPYSAKKWLRSGEEMLPATLFLKNVTQVHAYLKRKGIETWMWGDMLISSNEFPNMLAKHLHGNSPGYGKNLRDQLPRDIVICDWHYFDEQTEFPSLSTLQQEGFRVIATTWKNERAIRNFSRYAKNHNAYGMMATIWFYLPRNEMELVNWIIQTSGKLFQNPDATVLPQPK
;
A
#
# COMPACT_ATOMS: atom_id res chain seq x y z
N MET A 1 39.81 -74.82 7.21
CA MET A 1 39.38 -73.98 8.35
C MET A 1 38.93 -72.64 7.80
N ASP A 2 37.67 -72.62 7.43
CA ASP A 2 36.69 -71.53 7.46
C ASP A 2 37.18 -70.10 7.53
N LYS A 3 36.83 -69.34 6.48
CA LYS A 3 36.13 -68.05 6.57
C LYS A 3 35.66 -67.63 5.19
N VAL A 4 34.40 -67.95 4.90
CA VAL A 4 33.63 -67.39 3.77
C VAL A 4 33.30 -65.94 4.13
N ILE A 5 33.78 -65.00 3.32
CA ILE A 5 33.44 -63.58 3.41
C ILE A 5 32.09 -63.39 2.71
N VAL A 6 31.04 -63.15 3.50
CA VAL A 6 29.72 -62.74 3.00
C VAL A 6 29.76 -61.23 2.79
N LEU A 7 29.71 -60.80 1.53
CA LEU A 7 29.58 -59.40 1.13
C LEU A 7 28.11 -58.98 1.24
N LEU A 8 27.77 -58.21 2.27
CA LEU A 8 26.46 -57.55 2.40
C LEU A 8 26.41 -56.34 1.44
N LEU A 9 25.67 -56.49 0.34
CA LEU A 9 25.24 -55.38 -0.54
C LEU A 9 24.12 -54.60 0.17
N LEU A 10 24.45 -53.42 0.71
CA LEU A 10 23.48 -52.47 1.23
C LEU A 10 22.84 -51.73 0.04
N ILE A 11 21.62 -52.11 -0.34
CA ILE A 11 20.80 -51.35 -1.30
C ILE A 11 20.24 -50.14 -0.54
N LEU A 12 20.83 -48.96 -0.75
CA LEU A 12 20.24 -47.69 -0.33
C LEU A 12 19.13 -47.32 -1.32
N PHE A 13 17.87 -47.48 -0.89
CA PHE A 13 16.74 -46.84 -1.54
C PHE A 13 16.82 -45.33 -1.29
N ILE A 14 17.22 -44.56 -2.30
CA ILE A 14 16.99 -43.11 -2.33
C ILE A 14 15.54 -42.93 -2.78
N THR A 15 14.64 -42.67 -1.83
CA THR A 15 13.33 -42.13 -2.15
C THR A 15 13.51 -40.65 -2.48
N GLU A 16 13.51 -40.31 -3.77
CA GLU A 16 13.29 -38.94 -4.23
C GLU A 16 11.86 -38.54 -3.82
N ALA A 17 11.76 -37.73 -2.77
CA ALA A 17 10.53 -37.03 -2.46
C ALA A 17 10.36 -35.92 -3.52
N LEU A 18 9.49 -36.16 -4.50
CA LEU A 18 8.94 -35.12 -5.37
C LEU A 18 8.31 -34.05 -4.50
N ALA A 19 8.99 -32.91 -4.36
CA ALA A 19 8.45 -31.73 -3.70
C ALA A 19 7.28 -31.20 -4.55
N THR A 20 6.07 -31.42 -4.07
CA THR A 20 4.86 -30.77 -4.58
C THR A 20 4.95 -29.26 -4.33
N PRO A 21 4.83 -28.39 -5.33
CA PRO A 21 4.74 -26.94 -5.10
C PRO A 21 3.29 -26.59 -4.77
N SER A 22 2.87 -26.84 -3.53
CA SER A 22 1.67 -26.22 -2.97
C SER A 22 1.65 -26.34 -1.46
N ALA A 23 2.47 -25.49 -0.83
CA ALA A 23 2.23 -25.03 0.52
C ALA A 23 2.83 -23.63 0.55
N VAL A 24 1.98 -22.64 0.28
CA VAL A 24 2.22 -21.29 0.80
C VAL A 24 2.58 -21.50 2.27
N LEU A 25 3.81 -21.15 2.63
CA LEU A 25 4.26 -21.11 4.00
C LEU A 25 3.31 -20.17 4.75
N GLN A 26 2.29 -20.75 5.35
CA GLN A 26 1.38 -20.08 6.25
C GLN A 26 2.18 -19.84 7.51
N ASP A 27 2.76 -18.65 7.61
CA ASP A 27 3.61 -18.29 8.74
C ASP A 27 2.77 -18.35 10.02
N LYS A 28 3.20 -19.19 10.97
CA LYS A 28 2.43 -19.61 12.16
C LYS A 28 2.39 -18.55 13.27
N ASN A 29 2.48 -17.27 12.92
CA ASN A 29 2.41 -16.15 13.87
C ASN A 29 1.69 -14.90 13.30
N ASP A 30 0.81 -15.07 12.32
CA ASP A 30 0.22 -13.98 11.54
C ASP A 30 -0.79 -13.15 12.37
N LYS A 31 -0.28 -12.18 13.14
CA LYS A 31 -1.10 -11.16 13.78
C LYS A 31 -1.69 -10.29 12.67
N THR A 32 -3.02 -10.27 12.55
CA THR A 32 -3.76 -9.34 11.68
C THR A 32 -3.12 -7.97 11.69
N LEU A 33 -2.76 -7.47 10.49
CA LEU A 33 -2.08 -6.19 10.36
C LEU A 33 -2.98 -5.06 10.85
N ARG A 34 -2.43 -4.19 11.68
CA ARG A 34 -3.06 -2.94 12.12
C ARG A 34 -2.09 -1.83 11.77
N ILE A 35 -2.45 -1.13 10.70
CA ILE A 35 -1.56 -0.21 10.00
C ILE A 35 -2.01 1.22 10.24
N THR A 36 -1.08 2.11 10.54
CA THR A 36 -1.31 3.55 10.41
C THR A 36 -0.61 4.05 9.14
N HIS A 37 -1.32 4.84 8.33
CA HIS A 37 -0.77 5.50 7.15
C HIS A 37 -0.55 6.99 7.42
N LEU A 38 0.67 7.48 7.22
CA LEU A 38 1.04 8.88 7.44
C LEU A 38 2.01 9.42 6.38
N THR A 39 2.18 10.74 6.34
CA THR A 39 3.20 11.41 5.52
C THR A 39 4.15 12.18 6.43
N LEU A 40 5.44 12.24 6.05
CA LEU A 40 6.47 12.97 6.78
C LEU A 40 6.77 14.32 6.10
N HIS A 41 5.71 15.10 5.86
CA HIS A 41 5.82 16.42 5.25
C HIS A 41 5.49 17.50 6.29
N ASN A 42 6.34 18.53 6.41
CA ASN A 42 6.13 19.67 7.33
C ASN A 42 5.92 19.27 8.81
N ILE A 43 6.69 18.29 9.29
CA ILE A 43 6.65 17.79 10.66
C ILE A 43 8.07 17.71 11.22
N SER A 44 8.28 17.96 12.52
CA SER A 44 9.57 17.75 13.17
C SER A 44 9.81 16.29 13.55
N LEU A 45 11.08 15.88 13.62
CA LEU A 45 11.47 14.53 14.03
C LEU A 45 10.90 14.15 15.40
N ASP A 46 10.91 15.08 16.37
CA ASP A 46 10.38 14.83 17.71
C ASP A 46 8.86 14.62 17.69
N LYS A 47 8.12 15.42 16.91
CA LYS A 47 6.68 15.24 16.77
C LYS A 47 6.34 13.90 16.11
N ALA A 48 7.11 13.49 15.11
CA ALA A 48 6.93 12.18 14.48
C ALA A 48 7.21 11.02 15.45
N ARG A 49 8.20 11.17 16.36
CA ARG A 49 8.48 10.20 17.42
C ARG A 49 7.34 10.11 18.43
N GLU A 50 6.80 11.23 18.89
CA GLU A 50 5.61 11.27 19.77
C GLU A 50 4.42 10.54 19.13
N ILE A 51 4.15 10.79 17.85
CA ILE A 51 3.07 10.10 17.12
C ILE A 51 3.36 8.61 16.99
N THR A 52 4.63 8.22 16.79
CA THR A 52 5.04 6.81 16.74
C THR A 52 4.76 6.10 18.07
N ASP A 53 5.02 6.76 19.20
CA ASP A 53 4.66 6.26 20.53
C ASP A 53 3.15 6.08 20.67
N GLN A 54 2.36 7.04 20.19
CA GLN A 54 0.89 6.95 20.22
C GLN A 54 0.32 5.84 19.31
N ILE A 55 0.89 5.68 18.11
CA ILE A 55 0.55 4.58 17.20
C ILE A 55 0.81 3.25 17.91
N LYS A 56 1.98 3.09 18.54
CA LYS A 56 2.27 1.87 19.30
C LYS A 56 1.28 1.65 20.45
N ALA A 57 1.04 2.69 21.25
CA ALA A 57 0.14 2.63 22.41
C ALA A 57 -1.30 2.30 22.01
N SER A 58 -1.72 2.65 20.79
CA SER A 58 -3.05 2.35 20.24
C SER A 58 -3.15 0.95 19.63
N GLY A 59 -2.08 0.14 19.73
CA GLY A 59 -2.08 -1.27 19.38
C GLY A 59 -1.72 -1.59 17.93
N PHE A 60 -1.28 -0.60 17.15
CA PHE A 60 -0.79 -0.82 15.78
C PHE A 60 0.55 -1.58 15.77
N ASN A 61 0.82 -2.28 14.68
CA ASN A 61 2.06 -3.05 14.47
C ASN A 61 2.84 -2.65 13.20
N THR A 62 2.27 -1.80 12.35
CA THR A 62 2.90 -1.35 11.11
C THR A 62 2.59 0.12 10.86
N ILE A 63 3.56 0.85 10.32
CA ILE A 63 3.37 2.19 9.75
C ILE A 63 3.62 2.10 8.24
N GLN A 64 2.60 2.47 7.46
CA GLN A 64 2.77 2.82 6.05
C GLN A 64 3.14 4.31 5.96
N VAL A 65 4.26 4.63 5.34
CA VAL A 65 4.76 6.02 5.26
C VAL A 65 4.89 6.47 3.82
N VAL A 66 4.10 7.48 3.44
CA VAL A 66 4.21 8.09 2.11
C VAL A 66 5.48 8.90 2.02
N LEU A 67 6.33 8.56 1.06
CA LEU A 67 7.54 9.30 0.74
C LEU A 67 7.18 10.41 -0.26
N SER A 68 7.56 11.64 0.08
CA SER A 68 7.35 12.82 -0.75
C SER A 68 8.50 13.82 -0.59
N ASP A 69 8.34 15.00 -1.16
CA ASP A 69 9.18 16.20 -1.00
C ASP A 69 9.44 16.67 0.44
N GLY A 70 8.81 16.07 1.46
CA GLY A 70 9.22 16.21 2.86
C GLY A 70 10.54 15.50 3.22
N LEU A 71 11.11 14.71 2.30
CA LEU A 71 12.32 13.92 2.51
C LEU A 71 13.36 14.20 1.43
N ILE A 72 14.63 14.20 1.82
CA ILE A 72 15.78 14.32 0.93
C ILE A 72 16.38 12.93 0.70
N PHE A 73 16.31 12.49 -0.56
CA PHE A 73 16.99 11.30 -1.09
C PHE A 73 17.74 11.70 -2.36
N GLU A 74 18.78 10.93 -2.72
CA GLU A 74 19.65 11.26 -3.85
C GLU A 74 18.93 11.12 -5.19
N HIS A 75 18.08 10.11 -5.32
CA HIS A 75 17.38 9.76 -6.56
C HIS A 75 15.87 10.02 -6.50
N ALA A 76 15.41 10.71 -5.46
CA ALA A 76 14.00 11.07 -5.34
C ALA A 76 13.52 11.92 -6.53
N PRO A 77 12.39 11.57 -7.19
CA PRO A 77 11.87 12.31 -8.32
C PRO A 77 11.09 13.57 -7.91
N TRP A 78 11.57 14.30 -6.90
CA TRP A 78 10.96 15.53 -6.41
C TRP A 78 11.99 16.56 -5.96
N LYS A 79 11.55 17.81 -5.84
CA LYS A 79 12.34 18.88 -5.23
C LYS A 79 11.97 18.95 -3.75
N PRO A 80 12.90 18.71 -2.82
CA PRO A 80 12.60 18.79 -1.40
C PRO A 80 12.14 20.19 -0.97
N ILE A 81 11.22 20.23 0.00
CA ILE A 81 10.84 21.49 0.66
C ILE A 81 11.97 21.99 1.58
N SER A 82 11.89 23.26 1.99
CA SER A 82 12.97 23.89 2.77
C SER A 82 13.22 23.26 4.14
N ASN A 83 12.21 22.64 4.74
CA ASN A 83 12.28 21.91 6.00
C ASN A 83 12.20 20.39 5.81
N ALA A 84 12.55 19.89 4.63
CA ALA A 84 12.61 18.45 4.37
C ALA A 84 13.67 17.78 5.26
N TRP A 85 13.37 16.57 5.71
CA TRP A 85 14.31 15.79 6.50
C TRP A 85 15.44 15.25 5.62
N SER A 86 16.64 15.27 6.16
CA SER A 86 17.75 14.48 5.62
C SER A 86 17.43 12.99 5.65
N LYS A 87 18.07 12.22 4.75
CA LYS A 87 18.05 10.75 4.78
C LYS A 87 18.43 10.20 6.16
N ALA A 88 19.38 10.84 6.86
CA ALA A 88 19.80 10.43 8.21
C ALA A 88 18.69 10.61 9.27
N GLU A 89 17.94 11.71 9.23
CA GLU A 89 16.79 11.94 10.13
C GLU A 89 15.68 10.91 9.88
N PHE A 90 15.37 10.64 8.61
CA PHE A 90 14.42 9.59 8.24
C PHE A 90 14.84 8.21 8.76
N LEU A 91 16.11 7.83 8.56
CA LEU A 91 16.65 6.56 9.05
C LEU A 91 16.65 6.48 10.60
N SER A 92 16.88 7.61 11.27
CA SER A 92 16.76 7.70 12.74
C SER A 92 15.32 7.45 13.20
N TRP A 93 14.32 8.01 12.50
CA TRP A 93 12.92 7.76 12.78
C TRP A 93 12.51 6.31 12.50
N VAL A 94 12.94 5.72 11.37
CA VAL A 94 12.68 4.31 11.04
C VAL A 94 13.25 3.39 12.13
N SER A 95 14.47 3.66 12.58
CA SER A 95 15.10 2.89 13.68
C SER A 95 14.32 3.04 14.99
N TYR A 96 13.84 4.25 15.29
CA TYR A 96 13.02 4.54 16.48
C TYR A 96 11.69 3.78 16.47
N ALA A 97 11.02 3.69 15.32
CA ALA A 97 9.78 2.94 15.15
C ALA A 97 10.01 1.43 15.29
N ARG A 98 11.06 0.89 14.65
CA ARG A 98 11.43 -0.53 14.74
C ARG A 98 11.80 -0.97 16.15
N ALA A 99 12.47 -0.11 16.92
CA ALA A 99 12.75 -0.35 18.34
C ALA A 99 11.47 -0.53 19.20
N ARG A 100 10.31 -0.09 18.70
CA ARG A 100 8.98 -0.27 19.32
C ARG A 100 8.19 -1.42 18.72
N SER A 101 8.84 -2.26 17.91
CA SER A 101 8.21 -3.34 17.15
C SER A 101 7.10 -2.83 16.22
N LEU A 102 7.33 -1.67 15.59
CA LEU A 102 6.54 -1.20 14.46
C LEU A 102 7.32 -1.48 13.18
N ASP A 103 6.71 -2.26 12.30
CA ASP A 103 7.23 -2.46 10.95
C ASP A 103 6.98 -1.21 10.09
N ILE A 104 7.82 -0.98 9.08
CA ILE A 104 7.75 0.18 8.18
C ILE A 104 7.56 -0.30 6.75
N VAL A 105 6.46 0.13 6.13
CA VAL A 105 6.17 -0.07 4.70
C VAL A 105 6.23 1.31 4.03
N PRO A 106 7.26 1.62 3.22
CA PRO A 106 7.28 2.85 2.48
C PRO A 106 6.22 2.81 1.37
N GLU A 107 5.54 3.93 1.18
CA GLU A 107 4.69 4.17 0.03
C GLU A 107 5.38 5.16 -0.90
N ILE A 108 5.59 4.73 -2.14
CA ILE A 108 6.08 5.57 -3.22
C ILE A 108 4.90 5.75 -4.16
N ASN A 109 4.39 6.98 -4.28
CA ASN A 109 3.34 7.28 -5.24
C ASN A 109 3.93 7.16 -6.65
N LEU A 110 3.75 5.99 -7.25
CA LEU A 110 4.13 5.68 -8.61
C LEU A 110 2.91 5.80 -9.52
N LEU A 111 3.19 5.99 -10.80
CA LEU A 111 2.27 6.17 -11.91
C LEU A 111 1.48 7.48 -11.88
N THR A 112 0.61 7.66 -10.90
CA THR A 112 -0.34 8.78 -10.77
C THR A 112 0.16 9.81 -9.73
N HIS A 113 -0.52 10.96 -9.61
CA HIS A 113 -0.14 12.05 -8.68
C HIS A 113 1.26 12.63 -8.93
N GLN A 114 1.70 12.65 -10.19
CA GLN A 114 3.05 13.05 -10.57
C GLN A 114 3.20 14.55 -10.89
N GLU A 115 2.11 15.33 -10.83
CA GLU A 115 2.07 16.74 -11.25
C GLU A 115 2.90 17.69 -10.39
N ARG A 116 3.31 17.26 -9.19
CA ARG A 116 4.20 18.02 -8.29
C ARG A 116 5.60 17.42 -8.16
N PHE A 117 5.77 16.17 -8.60
CA PHE A 117 6.99 15.40 -8.40
C PHE A 117 7.67 15.16 -9.75
N PHE A 118 7.47 13.98 -10.32
CA PHE A 118 8.15 13.50 -11.52
C PHE A 118 7.98 14.45 -12.71
N GLN A 119 6.81 15.08 -12.87
CA GLN A 119 6.57 16.05 -13.94
C GLN A 119 7.57 17.21 -13.93
N ASN A 120 7.97 17.70 -12.76
CA ASN A 120 8.81 18.88 -12.63
C ASN A 120 10.28 18.60 -12.97
N LEU A 121 10.71 17.34 -12.85
CA LEU A 121 12.08 16.91 -13.12
C LEU A 121 12.21 16.20 -14.48
N HIS A 122 11.14 15.54 -14.92
CA HIS A 122 11.12 14.71 -16.12
C HIS A 122 9.85 14.93 -16.98
N PRO A 123 9.55 16.16 -17.41
CA PRO A 123 8.32 16.46 -18.16
C PRO A 123 8.20 15.67 -19.48
N GLN A 124 9.32 15.30 -20.10
CA GLN A 124 9.40 14.49 -21.32
C GLN A 124 9.02 13.01 -21.13
N LEU A 125 8.91 12.56 -19.88
CA LEU A 125 8.55 11.19 -19.52
C LEU A 125 7.08 11.09 -19.09
N MET A 126 6.27 12.13 -19.31
CA MET A 126 4.87 12.18 -18.88
C MET A 126 3.92 11.69 -19.98
N PHE A 127 2.89 10.92 -19.61
CA PHE A 127 1.79 10.54 -20.51
C PHE A 127 0.75 11.66 -20.58
N ASN A 128 0.41 12.21 -19.43
CA ASN A 128 -0.45 13.38 -19.26
C ASN A 128 0.07 14.21 -18.08
N LYS A 129 -0.63 15.28 -17.71
CA LYS A 129 -0.19 16.19 -16.64
C LYS A 129 0.11 15.50 -15.31
N SER A 130 -0.58 14.43 -14.96
CA SER A 130 -0.52 13.84 -13.61
C SER A 130 -0.04 12.38 -13.60
N THR A 131 0.30 11.82 -14.77
CA THR A 131 0.68 10.41 -14.94
C THR A 131 1.95 10.28 -15.78
N TYR A 132 2.99 9.61 -15.27
CA TYR A 132 4.18 9.33 -16.10
C TYR A 132 3.85 8.30 -17.20
N ASP A 133 4.69 8.18 -18.23
CA ASP A 133 4.44 7.30 -19.39
C ASP A 133 5.06 5.90 -19.23
N PRO A 134 4.27 4.82 -19.07
CA PRO A 134 4.77 3.45 -19.02
C PRO A 134 5.29 2.93 -20.37
N ARG A 135 5.10 3.66 -21.48
CA ARG A 135 5.67 3.29 -22.80
C ARG A 135 7.15 3.64 -22.89
N ASN A 136 7.62 4.59 -22.08
CA ASN A 136 8.99 5.07 -22.12
C ASN A 136 9.85 4.32 -21.10
N GLU A 137 10.80 3.51 -21.57
CA GLU A 137 11.65 2.70 -20.69
C GLU A 137 12.51 3.55 -19.74
N LYS A 138 12.83 4.80 -20.10
CA LYS A 138 13.53 5.74 -19.21
C LYS A 138 12.74 6.10 -17.96
N THR A 139 11.41 5.98 -17.99
CA THR A 139 10.56 6.13 -16.80
C THR A 139 10.95 5.11 -15.75
N PHE A 140 11.16 3.85 -16.16
CA PHE A 140 11.52 2.77 -15.25
C PHE A 140 12.95 2.89 -14.73
N GLU A 141 13.88 3.46 -15.50
CA GLU A 141 15.23 3.79 -15.00
C GLU A 141 15.17 4.70 -13.77
N VAL A 142 14.40 5.80 -13.84
CA VAL A 142 14.23 6.73 -12.70
C VAL A 142 13.51 6.04 -11.54
N VAL A 143 12.39 5.36 -11.82
CA VAL A 143 11.58 4.69 -10.79
C VAL A 143 12.36 3.60 -10.05
N PHE A 144 13.08 2.75 -10.77
CA PHE A 144 13.83 1.64 -10.19
C PHE A 144 15.08 2.11 -9.45
N THR A 145 15.73 3.17 -9.91
CA THR A 145 16.85 3.78 -9.17
C THR A 145 16.39 4.28 -7.81
N PHE A 146 15.24 4.96 -7.74
CA PHE A 146 14.71 5.41 -6.46
C PHE A 146 14.22 4.27 -5.56
N ILE A 147 13.56 3.26 -6.12
CA ILE A 147 13.17 2.04 -5.39
C ILE A 147 14.41 1.38 -4.77
N ASP A 148 15.51 1.26 -5.50
CA ASP A 148 16.75 0.66 -5.01
C ASP A 148 17.33 1.45 -3.84
N GLU A 149 17.35 2.78 -3.94
CA GLU A 149 17.79 3.63 -2.84
C GLU A 149 16.96 3.40 -1.56
N ILE A 150 15.64 3.22 -1.68
CA ILE A 150 14.77 2.94 -0.52
C ILE A 150 15.00 1.52 0.02
N ILE A 151 15.14 0.52 -0.84
CA ILE A 151 15.42 -0.86 -0.42
C ILE A 151 16.76 -0.93 0.32
N GLU A 152 17.81 -0.28 -0.20
CA GLU A 152 19.12 -0.21 0.46
C GLU A 152 19.05 0.53 1.79
N ALA A 153 18.30 1.63 1.84
CA ALA A 153 18.23 2.48 3.02
C ALA A 153 17.52 1.81 4.21
N ILE A 154 16.39 1.13 3.96
CA ILE A 154 15.54 0.62 5.05
C ILE A 154 15.24 -0.87 5.00
N GLN A 155 15.58 -1.59 3.92
CA GLN A 155 15.32 -3.04 3.78
C GLN A 155 13.87 -3.41 4.16
N PRO A 156 12.85 -2.82 3.50
CA PRO A 156 11.46 -3.05 3.88
C PRO A 156 11.00 -4.43 3.42
N ARG A 157 10.06 -5.07 4.12
CA ARG A 157 9.47 -6.34 3.64
C ARG A 157 8.52 -6.14 2.45
N ALA A 158 7.93 -4.95 2.36
CA ALA A 158 6.93 -4.59 1.37
C ALA A 158 7.11 -3.12 0.94
N ILE A 159 6.71 -2.78 -0.27
CA ILE A 159 6.59 -1.40 -0.76
C ILE A 159 5.18 -1.19 -1.29
N HIS A 160 4.54 -0.11 -0.89
CA HIS A 160 3.29 0.34 -1.46
C HIS A 160 3.57 1.23 -2.68
N ILE A 161 3.01 0.89 -3.85
CA ILE A 161 3.34 1.55 -5.12
C ILE A 161 2.36 2.68 -5.50
N GLY A 162 1.37 2.98 -4.65
CA GLY A 162 0.33 3.97 -4.96
C GLY A 162 -0.65 3.44 -6.01
N HIS A 163 -0.66 4.06 -7.20
CA HIS A 163 -1.52 3.74 -8.35
C HIS A 163 -3.02 4.04 -8.20
N ASP A 164 -3.37 4.97 -7.32
CA ASP A 164 -4.74 5.44 -7.11
C ASP A 164 -5.14 6.60 -8.05
N GLU A 165 -6.44 6.82 -8.17
CA GLU A 165 -7.08 8.03 -8.69
C GLU A 165 -6.61 8.47 -10.10
N VAL A 166 -6.38 7.52 -11.03
CA VAL A 166 -5.90 7.82 -12.40
C VAL A 166 -6.65 9.02 -12.99
N ALA A 167 -5.89 10.05 -13.40
CA ALA A 167 -6.46 11.30 -13.89
C ALA A 167 -7.45 11.05 -15.02
N GLY A 168 -8.70 11.51 -14.85
CA GLY A 168 -9.79 11.28 -15.81
C GLY A 168 -10.75 10.15 -15.46
N HIS A 169 -10.56 9.42 -14.35
CA HIS A 169 -11.52 8.40 -13.87
C HIS A 169 -12.92 9.00 -13.56
N LEU A 170 -13.00 10.31 -13.32
CA LEU A 170 -14.24 11.08 -13.15
C LEU A 170 -14.16 12.43 -13.88
N PRO A 171 -15.31 13.06 -14.24
CA PRO A 171 -15.32 14.37 -14.91
C PRO A 171 -14.56 15.48 -14.16
N TYR A 172 -14.70 15.54 -12.83
CA TYR A 172 -13.96 16.50 -12.01
C TYR A 172 -12.45 16.22 -12.01
N SER A 173 -12.05 14.94 -11.94
CA SER A 173 -10.65 14.51 -12.02
C SER A 173 -10.04 14.93 -13.37
N ALA A 174 -10.74 14.68 -14.49
CA ALA A 174 -10.32 15.15 -15.81
C ALA A 174 -10.08 16.66 -15.84
N LYS A 175 -11.05 17.45 -15.36
CA LYS A 175 -10.95 18.92 -15.33
C LYS A 175 -9.77 19.43 -14.50
N LYS A 176 -9.44 18.76 -13.40
CA LYS A 176 -8.38 19.17 -12.48
C LYS A 176 -6.99 18.75 -12.95
N TRP A 177 -6.91 17.52 -13.47
CA TRP A 177 -5.65 16.78 -13.59
C TRP A 177 -5.23 16.48 -15.03
N LEU A 178 -6.05 16.82 -16.03
CA LEU A 178 -5.69 16.75 -17.45
C LEU A 178 -5.62 18.16 -18.06
N ARG A 179 -4.72 18.35 -19.02
CA ARG A 179 -4.69 19.52 -19.90
C ARG A 179 -5.64 19.30 -21.08
N SER A 180 -5.95 20.37 -21.81
CA SER A 180 -6.75 20.26 -23.04
C SER A 180 -6.07 19.31 -24.03
N GLY A 181 -6.82 18.29 -24.49
CA GLY A 181 -6.33 17.26 -25.40
C GLY A 181 -5.56 16.11 -24.75
N GLU A 182 -5.35 16.12 -23.42
CA GLU A 182 -4.81 14.96 -22.71
C GLU A 182 -5.92 13.95 -22.38
N GLU A 183 -5.55 12.68 -22.35
CA GLU A 183 -6.46 11.57 -22.09
C GLU A 183 -6.14 10.85 -20.77
N MET A 184 -7.13 10.13 -20.26
CA MET A 184 -6.93 9.20 -19.16
C MET A 184 -5.98 8.08 -19.60
N LEU A 185 -5.13 7.61 -18.67
CA LEU A 185 -4.24 6.49 -18.95
C LEU A 185 -5.04 5.23 -19.31
N PRO A 186 -4.79 4.56 -20.45
CA PRO A 186 -5.42 3.29 -20.78
C PRO A 186 -5.08 2.19 -19.77
N ALA A 187 -6.04 1.31 -19.46
CA ALA A 187 -5.85 0.20 -18.50
C ALA A 187 -4.69 -0.74 -18.88
N THR A 188 -4.40 -0.90 -20.17
CA THR A 188 -3.27 -1.71 -20.66
C THR A 188 -1.91 -1.11 -20.27
N LEU A 189 -1.79 0.22 -20.23
CA LEU A 189 -0.57 0.89 -19.77
C LEU A 189 -0.47 0.90 -18.25
N PHE A 190 -1.60 1.02 -17.55
CA PHE A 190 -1.66 0.81 -16.09
C PHE A 190 -1.15 -0.58 -15.73
N LEU A 191 -1.68 -1.63 -16.37
CA LEU A 191 -1.26 -3.01 -16.17
C LEU A 191 0.22 -3.21 -16.50
N LYS A 192 0.73 -2.61 -17.60
CA LYS A 192 2.17 -2.66 -17.94
C LYS A 192 3.01 -2.10 -16.79
N ASN A 193 2.63 -0.95 -16.21
CA ASN A 193 3.40 -0.37 -15.12
C ASN A 193 3.38 -1.25 -13.87
N VAL A 194 2.20 -1.68 -13.42
CA VAL A 194 2.05 -2.53 -12.23
C VAL A 194 2.86 -3.82 -12.38
N THR A 195 2.76 -4.49 -13.52
CA THR A 195 3.45 -5.77 -13.76
C THR A 195 4.97 -5.62 -13.81
N GLN A 196 5.48 -4.53 -14.40
CA GLN A 196 6.93 -4.28 -14.43
C GLN A 196 7.48 -3.91 -13.04
N VAL A 197 6.79 -3.05 -12.28
CA VAL A 197 7.19 -2.69 -10.91
C VAL A 197 7.09 -3.89 -9.98
N HIS A 198 5.99 -4.66 -10.04
CA HIS A 198 5.83 -5.90 -9.28
C HIS A 198 6.94 -6.90 -9.57
N ALA A 199 7.24 -7.18 -10.85
CA ALA A 199 8.29 -8.10 -11.22
C ALA A 199 9.67 -7.64 -10.72
N TYR A 200 9.92 -6.32 -10.71
CA TYR A 200 11.13 -5.73 -10.18
C TYR A 200 11.27 -5.95 -8.66
N LEU A 201 10.23 -5.63 -7.90
CA LEU A 201 10.18 -5.82 -6.45
C LEU A 201 10.27 -7.31 -6.06
N LYS A 202 9.57 -8.17 -6.79
CA LYS A 202 9.56 -9.62 -6.56
C LYS A 202 10.95 -10.25 -6.70
N ARG A 203 11.75 -9.83 -7.68
CA ARG A 203 13.15 -10.28 -7.84
C ARG A 203 14.05 -9.89 -6.66
N LYS A 204 13.67 -8.83 -5.93
CA LYS A 204 14.38 -8.37 -4.72
C LYS A 204 13.78 -8.94 -3.43
N GLY A 205 12.81 -9.85 -3.52
CA GLY A 205 12.13 -10.42 -2.36
C GLY A 205 11.21 -9.44 -1.62
N ILE A 206 10.78 -8.37 -2.29
CA ILE A 206 9.93 -7.32 -1.72
C ILE A 206 8.48 -7.54 -2.13
N GLU A 207 7.58 -7.59 -1.16
CA GLU A 207 6.14 -7.67 -1.39
C GLU A 207 5.59 -6.35 -1.96
N THR A 208 4.63 -6.44 -2.88
CA THR A 208 4.00 -5.25 -3.48
C THR A 208 2.64 -5.00 -2.84
N TRP A 209 2.42 -3.78 -2.34
CA TRP A 209 1.11 -3.27 -1.92
C TRP A 209 0.62 -2.20 -2.91
N MET A 210 -0.68 -2.07 -3.13
CA MET A 210 -1.25 -1.12 -4.09
C MET A 210 -2.65 -0.67 -3.67
N TRP A 211 -3.04 0.57 -4.00
CA TRP A 211 -4.41 1.03 -3.81
C TRP A 211 -5.39 0.28 -4.71
N GLY A 212 -6.61 0.04 -4.22
CA GLY A 212 -7.61 -0.81 -4.87
C GLY A 212 -8.67 -0.11 -5.71
N ASP A 213 -8.76 1.22 -5.71
CA ASP A 213 -9.87 1.97 -6.31
C ASP A 213 -10.03 1.76 -7.82
N MET A 214 -8.91 1.69 -8.55
CA MET A 214 -8.90 1.41 -10.00
C MET A 214 -9.34 -0.02 -10.33
N LEU A 215 -9.41 -0.89 -9.33
CA LEU A 215 -9.77 -2.30 -9.45
C LEU A 215 -11.25 -2.54 -9.21
N ILE A 216 -12.02 -1.59 -8.69
CA ILE A 216 -13.42 -1.78 -8.30
C ILE A 216 -14.32 -0.75 -8.99
N SER A 217 -15.52 -1.15 -9.40
CA SER A 217 -16.42 -0.33 -10.22
C SER A 217 -17.83 -0.24 -9.65
N SER A 218 -18.53 0.87 -9.93
CA SER A 218 -19.91 1.09 -9.51
C SER A 218 -20.89 0.13 -10.20
N ASN A 219 -20.55 -0.38 -11.38
CA ASN A 219 -21.36 -1.39 -12.07
C ASN A 219 -21.34 -2.72 -11.33
N GLU A 220 -20.22 -3.04 -10.67
CA GLU A 220 -20.05 -4.27 -9.92
C GLU A 220 -20.53 -4.14 -8.47
N PHE A 221 -20.33 -2.97 -7.86
CA PHE A 221 -20.70 -2.70 -6.47
C PHE A 221 -21.66 -1.51 -6.36
N PRO A 222 -22.89 -1.60 -6.90
CA PRO A 222 -23.80 -0.46 -7.02
C PRO A 222 -24.30 0.11 -5.68
N ASN A 223 -24.18 -0.66 -4.59
CA ASN A 223 -24.61 -0.25 -3.25
C ASN A 223 -23.47 0.37 -2.42
N MET A 224 -22.24 0.39 -2.95
CA MET A 224 -21.10 1.05 -2.31
C MET A 224 -20.96 2.49 -2.80
N LEU A 225 -20.25 3.33 -2.05
CA LEU A 225 -20.16 4.74 -2.39
C LEU A 225 -19.32 4.94 -3.66
N ALA A 226 -19.98 5.30 -4.76
CA ALA A 226 -19.39 5.41 -6.09
C ALA A 226 -18.11 6.28 -6.16
N LYS A 227 -17.94 7.25 -5.24
CA LYS A 227 -16.75 8.10 -5.17
C LYS A 227 -15.46 7.35 -4.76
N HIS A 228 -15.57 6.12 -4.28
CA HIS A 228 -14.44 5.24 -3.95
C HIS A 228 -14.22 4.14 -5.00
N LEU A 229 -15.07 4.07 -6.03
CA LEU A 229 -15.05 3.04 -7.06
C LEU A 229 -14.58 3.62 -8.38
N HIS A 230 -13.28 3.56 -8.68
CA HIS A 230 -12.67 4.31 -9.79
C HIS A 230 -12.45 3.48 -11.05
N GLY A 231 -12.68 2.17 -11.00
CA GLY A 231 -12.52 1.23 -12.11
C GLY A 231 -13.65 1.21 -13.13
N ASN A 232 -14.31 2.36 -13.42
CA ASN A 232 -15.47 2.42 -14.32
C ASN A 232 -15.10 2.57 -15.82
N SER A 233 -13.86 2.99 -16.12
CA SER A 233 -13.39 3.19 -17.49
C SER A 233 -13.07 1.86 -18.19
N PRO A 234 -13.11 1.81 -19.55
CA PRO A 234 -12.83 0.57 -20.29
C PRO A 234 -11.51 -0.10 -19.91
N GLY A 235 -11.57 -1.41 -19.65
CA GLY A 235 -10.42 -2.22 -19.26
C GLY A 235 -10.01 -2.15 -17.78
N TYR A 236 -10.52 -1.18 -17.00
CA TYR A 236 -10.36 -1.14 -15.54
C TYR A 236 -11.37 -2.08 -14.85
N GLY A 237 -11.41 -2.06 -13.51
CA GLY A 237 -12.31 -2.92 -12.73
C GLY A 237 -11.93 -4.40 -12.86
N LYS A 238 -12.93 -5.27 -13.01
CA LYS A 238 -12.77 -6.72 -13.16
C LYS A 238 -11.75 -7.13 -14.24
N ASN A 239 -11.78 -6.46 -15.41
CA ASN A 239 -10.86 -6.77 -16.51
C ASN A 239 -9.39 -6.59 -16.13
N LEU A 240 -9.10 -5.55 -15.33
CA LEU A 240 -7.76 -5.29 -14.84
C LEU A 240 -7.39 -6.30 -13.74
N ARG A 241 -8.31 -6.56 -12.79
CA ARG A 241 -8.11 -7.54 -11.73
C ARG A 241 -7.77 -8.92 -12.26
N ASP A 242 -8.42 -9.37 -13.33
CA ASP A 242 -8.18 -10.68 -13.92
C ASP A 242 -6.73 -10.92 -14.35
N GLN A 243 -6.01 -9.85 -14.68
CA GLN A 243 -4.65 -9.90 -15.22
C GLN A 243 -3.55 -9.63 -14.17
N LEU A 244 -3.91 -9.16 -12.98
CA LEU A 244 -2.93 -8.79 -11.95
C LEU A 244 -2.31 -9.99 -11.23
N PRO A 245 -1.02 -9.94 -10.88
CA PRO A 245 -0.41 -10.93 -9.99
C PRO A 245 -1.17 -11.04 -8.66
N ARG A 246 -1.60 -12.24 -8.28
CA ARG A 246 -2.43 -12.49 -7.07
C ARG A 246 -1.69 -12.29 -5.75
N ASP A 247 -0.36 -12.23 -5.78
CA ASP A 247 0.47 -11.98 -4.60
C ASP A 247 0.59 -10.49 -4.23
N ILE A 248 0.06 -9.56 -5.04
CA ILE A 248 -0.10 -8.15 -4.68
C ILE A 248 -1.12 -8.02 -3.54
N VAL A 249 -0.77 -7.25 -2.51
CA VAL A 249 -1.71 -6.88 -1.44
C VAL A 249 -2.49 -5.64 -1.86
N ILE A 250 -3.81 -5.71 -1.76
CA ILE A 250 -4.71 -4.63 -2.20
C ILE A 250 -5.21 -3.85 -0.99
N CYS A 251 -4.98 -2.55 -0.99
CA CYS A 251 -5.48 -1.61 0.00
C CYS A 251 -6.83 -1.05 -0.47
N ASP A 252 -7.92 -1.65 -0.01
CA ASP A 252 -9.30 -1.31 -0.39
C ASP A 252 -9.83 -0.19 0.50
N TRP A 253 -9.93 1.04 -0.01
CA TRP A 253 -10.20 2.22 0.79
C TRP A 253 -11.65 2.71 0.71
N HIS A 254 -12.27 2.85 1.88
CA HIS A 254 -13.66 3.31 2.04
C HIS A 254 -13.77 4.23 3.25
N TYR A 255 -13.98 5.52 3.00
CA TYR A 255 -13.82 6.56 4.03
C TYR A 255 -15.11 7.10 4.63
N PHE A 256 -16.22 6.93 3.92
CA PHE A 256 -17.49 7.60 4.19
C PHE A 256 -18.70 6.69 3.96
N ASP A 257 -18.44 5.42 3.67
CA ASP A 257 -19.43 4.37 3.49
C ASP A 257 -20.13 4.13 4.82
N GLU A 258 -21.45 4.25 4.82
CA GLU A 258 -22.29 4.04 6.01
C GLU A 258 -22.94 2.66 6.03
N GLN A 259 -22.85 1.90 4.93
CA GLN A 259 -23.34 0.54 4.86
C GLN A 259 -22.55 -0.40 5.77
N THR A 260 -23.12 -1.57 6.07
CA THR A 260 -22.47 -2.60 6.91
C THR A 260 -21.66 -3.61 6.09
N GLU A 261 -21.95 -3.73 4.79
CA GLU A 261 -21.33 -4.69 3.89
C GLU A 261 -20.34 -4.03 2.95
N PHE A 262 -19.17 -4.64 2.78
CA PHE A 262 -18.10 -4.17 1.89
C PHE A 262 -17.72 -5.28 0.89
N PRO A 263 -18.61 -5.62 -0.07
CA PRO A 263 -18.41 -6.74 -0.99
C PRO A 263 -17.15 -6.61 -1.86
N SER A 264 -16.60 -5.41 -2.06
CA SER A 264 -15.29 -5.24 -2.71
C SER A 264 -14.20 -6.09 -2.04
N LEU A 265 -14.14 -6.05 -0.71
CA LEU A 265 -13.13 -6.78 0.07
C LEU A 265 -13.25 -8.29 -0.12
N SER A 266 -14.47 -8.83 0.02
CA SER A 266 -14.67 -10.28 -0.08
C SER A 266 -14.53 -10.78 -1.51
N THR A 267 -14.96 -10.01 -2.52
CA THR A 267 -14.73 -10.33 -3.93
C THR A 267 -13.23 -10.38 -4.25
N LEU A 268 -12.45 -9.38 -3.81
CA LEU A 268 -10.99 -9.37 -4.00
C LEU A 268 -10.32 -10.59 -3.33
N GLN A 269 -10.75 -10.96 -2.12
CA GLN A 269 -10.25 -12.16 -1.45
C GLN A 269 -10.60 -13.45 -2.19
N GLN A 270 -11.83 -13.58 -2.68
CA GLN A 270 -12.29 -14.74 -3.47
C GLN A 270 -11.51 -14.88 -4.79
N GLU A 271 -11.08 -13.76 -5.37
CA GLU A 271 -10.22 -13.73 -6.56
C GLU A 271 -8.74 -14.03 -6.26
N GLY A 272 -8.38 -14.21 -4.98
CA GLY A 272 -7.07 -14.68 -4.54
C GLY A 272 -6.14 -13.59 -3.97
N PHE A 273 -6.61 -12.35 -3.83
CA PHE A 273 -5.80 -11.27 -3.26
C PHE A 273 -5.83 -11.28 -1.73
N ARG A 274 -4.73 -10.85 -1.12
CA ARG A 274 -4.75 -10.39 0.27
C ARG A 274 -5.24 -8.95 0.30
N VAL A 275 -6.17 -8.64 1.19
CA VAL A 275 -6.85 -7.34 1.21
C VAL A 275 -6.70 -6.67 2.57
N ILE A 276 -6.25 -5.42 2.54
CA ILE A 276 -6.21 -4.50 3.68
C ILE A 276 -7.40 -3.55 3.57
N ALA A 277 -8.34 -3.65 4.51
CA ALA A 277 -9.45 -2.71 4.61
C ALA A 277 -8.93 -1.36 5.12
N THR A 278 -9.13 -0.31 4.32
CA THR A 278 -8.55 1.01 4.58
C THR A 278 -9.64 2.03 4.91
N THR A 279 -9.45 2.73 6.02
CA THR A 279 -10.40 3.70 6.58
C THR A 279 -9.72 5.05 6.80
N TRP A 280 -10.52 6.07 7.09
CA TRP A 280 -10.02 7.43 7.34
C TRP A 280 -10.53 7.98 8.67
N LYS A 281 -11.57 8.83 8.64
CA LYS A 281 -11.97 9.63 9.79
C LYS A 281 -13.45 9.54 10.16
N ASN A 282 -14.27 8.83 9.40
CA ASN A 282 -15.68 8.68 9.76
C ASN A 282 -15.83 7.49 10.71
N GLU A 283 -16.27 7.74 11.94
CA GLU A 283 -16.39 6.71 12.98
C GLU A 283 -17.26 5.52 12.56
N ARG A 284 -18.40 5.80 11.90
CA ARG A 284 -19.31 4.75 11.41
C ARG A 284 -18.67 3.91 10.32
N ALA A 285 -17.99 4.53 9.35
CA ALA A 285 -17.26 3.81 8.30
C ALA A 285 -16.13 2.96 8.91
N ILE A 286 -15.35 3.51 9.84
CA ILE A 286 -14.30 2.78 10.56
C ILE A 286 -14.91 1.55 11.25
N ARG A 287 -15.99 1.74 12.00
CA ARG A 287 -16.66 0.68 12.76
C ARG A 287 -17.20 -0.42 11.85
N ASN A 288 -17.97 -0.05 10.83
CA ASN A 288 -18.62 -0.99 9.94
C ASN A 288 -17.59 -1.80 9.14
N PHE A 289 -16.58 -1.13 8.58
CA PHE A 289 -15.58 -1.82 7.80
C PHE A 289 -14.69 -2.72 8.69
N SER A 290 -14.36 -2.28 9.91
CA SER A 290 -13.66 -3.13 10.89
C SER A 290 -14.43 -4.41 11.21
N ARG A 291 -15.76 -4.31 11.39
CA ARG A 291 -16.62 -5.48 11.62
C ARG A 291 -16.64 -6.41 10.41
N TYR A 292 -16.82 -5.86 9.22
CA TYR A 292 -16.85 -6.63 7.98
C TYR A 292 -15.51 -7.34 7.74
N ALA A 293 -14.39 -6.62 7.85
CA ALA A 293 -13.04 -7.14 7.67
C ALA A 293 -12.70 -8.25 8.69
N LYS A 294 -13.11 -8.07 9.95
CA LYS A 294 -12.96 -9.11 10.99
C LYS A 294 -13.75 -10.38 10.64
N ASN A 295 -14.99 -10.23 10.18
CA ASN A 295 -15.85 -11.38 9.82
C ASN A 295 -15.38 -12.11 8.55
N HIS A 296 -14.60 -11.45 7.70
CA HIS A 296 -14.08 -12.01 6.44
C HIS A 296 -12.57 -12.31 6.49
N ASN A 297 -11.95 -12.30 7.67
CA ASN A 297 -10.52 -12.59 7.86
C ASN A 297 -9.62 -11.75 6.92
N ALA A 298 -9.88 -10.44 6.83
CA ALA A 298 -9.04 -9.53 6.06
C ALA A 298 -7.57 -9.62 6.50
N TYR A 299 -6.64 -9.38 5.56
CA TYR A 299 -5.21 -9.42 5.83
C TYR A 299 -4.79 -8.33 6.83
N GLY A 300 -5.50 -7.20 6.79
CA GLY A 300 -5.30 -6.12 7.75
C GLY A 300 -6.37 -5.05 7.72
N MET A 301 -6.21 -4.11 8.66
CA MET A 301 -6.92 -2.85 8.70
C MET A 301 -5.90 -1.70 8.66
N MET A 302 -6.21 -0.65 7.91
CA MET A 302 -5.38 0.55 7.82
C MET A 302 -6.17 1.82 8.17
N ALA A 303 -5.58 2.65 9.04
CA ALA A 303 -6.07 3.97 9.38
C ALA A 303 -5.21 5.02 8.67
N THR A 304 -5.81 5.71 7.71
CA THR A 304 -5.14 6.79 6.99
C THR A 304 -5.22 8.11 7.75
N ILE A 305 -4.16 8.91 7.73
CA ILE A 305 -4.12 10.26 8.32
C ILE A 305 -4.05 11.34 7.22
N TRP A 306 -3.48 11.01 6.06
CA TRP A 306 -3.30 11.90 4.92
C TRP A 306 -2.66 13.24 5.33
N PHE A 307 -3.25 14.35 4.91
CA PHE A 307 -2.72 15.70 5.07
C PHE A 307 -2.93 16.30 6.48
N TYR A 308 -3.62 15.62 7.40
CA TYR A 308 -3.87 16.17 8.73
C TYR A 308 -2.61 16.38 9.54
N LEU A 309 -1.67 15.44 9.39
CA LEU A 309 -0.41 15.55 10.08
C LEU A 309 0.45 16.70 9.53
N PRO A 310 0.67 16.83 8.20
CA PRO A 310 1.33 18.01 7.63
C PRO A 310 0.68 19.36 7.94
N ARG A 311 -0.64 19.38 8.18
CA ARG A 311 -1.40 20.58 8.58
C ARG A 311 -1.40 20.83 10.08
N ASN A 312 -0.73 19.98 10.86
CA ASN A 312 -0.68 20.06 12.32
C ASN A 312 -2.08 20.02 12.97
N GLU A 313 -3.04 19.31 12.37
CA GLU A 313 -4.40 19.11 12.89
C GLU A 313 -4.40 17.99 13.95
N MET A 314 -3.62 18.17 15.02
CA MET A 314 -3.23 17.11 15.95
C MET A 314 -4.38 16.48 16.72
N GLU A 315 -5.44 17.22 17.04
CA GLU A 315 -6.62 16.65 17.71
C GLU A 315 -7.25 15.56 16.85
N LEU A 316 -7.41 15.81 15.55
CA LEU A 316 -7.98 14.86 14.62
C LEU A 316 -7.01 13.72 14.32
N VAL A 317 -5.71 13.98 14.16
CA VAL A 317 -4.68 12.93 14.05
C VAL A 317 -4.76 11.97 15.23
N ASN A 318 -4.79 12.51 16.44
CA ASN A 318 -4.82 11.71 17.66
C ASN A 318 -6.12 10.90 17.77
N TRP A 319 -7.25 11.52 17.42
CA TRP A 319 -8.53 10.84 17.41
C TRP A 319 -8.58 9.70 16.38
N ILE A 320 -8.08 9.90 15.15
CA ILE A 320 -8.03 8.85 14.12
C ILE A 320 -7.23 7.64 14.64
N ILE A 321 -6.04 7.87 15.20
CA ILE A 321 -5.17 6.81 15.72
C ILE A 321 -5.88 6.05 16.86
N GLN A 322 -6.42 6.76 17.85
CA GLN A 322 -7.04 6.12 19.02
C GLN A 322 -8.34 5.38 18.67
N THR A 323 -9.21 6.00 17.87
CA THR A 323 -10.49 5.44 17.46
C THR A 323 -10.28 4.21 16.58
N SER A 324 -9.41 4.30 15.58
CA SER A 324 -9.11 3.17 14.70
C SER A 324 -8.42 2.03 15.46
N GLY A 325 -7.45 2.36 16.33
CA GLY A 325 -6.77 1.37 17.16
C GLY A 325 -7.73 0.55 18.03
N LYS A 326 -8.77 1.19 18.60
CA LYS A 326 -9.84 0.52 19.34
C LYS A 326 -10.75 -0.32 18.43
N LEU A 327 -11.27 0.28 17.36
CA LEU A 327 -12.28 -0.35 16.50
C LEU A 327 -11.73 -1.49 15.65
N PHE A 328 -10.46 -1.44 15.25
CA PHE A 328 -9.81 -2.54 14.53
C PHE A 328 -9.68 -3.80 15.40
N GLN A 329 -9.57 -3.63 16.73
CA GLN A 329 -9.52 -4.75 17.69
C GLN A 329 -10.92 -5.22 18.08
N ASN A 330 -11.80 -4.25 18.39
CA ASN A 330 -13.16 -4.49 18.82
C ASN A 330 -14.13 -3.49 18.15
N PRO A 331 -14.81 -3.90 17.06
CA PRO A 331 -15.81 -3.06 16.38
C PRO A 331 -17.03 -2.69 17.24
N ASP A 332 -17.22 -3.31 18.40
CA ASP A 332 -18.28 -2.97 19.37
C ASP A 332 -17.81 -1.99 20.45
N ALA A 333 -16.54 -1.57 20.44
CA ALA A 333 -16.00 -0.68 21.46
C ALA A 333 -16.60 0.73 21.38
N THR A 334 -16.79 1.35 22.54
CA THR A 334 -17.09 2.77 22.66
C THR A 334 -15.85 3.60 22.38
N VAL A 335 -15.99 4.65 21.56
CA VAL A 335 -14.92 5.57 21.19
C VAL A 335 -15.29 7.01 21.54
N LEU A 336 -14.28 7.87 21.61
CA LEU A 336 -14.50 9.30 21.87
C LEU A 336 -15.23 9.94 20.68
N PRO A 337 -16.04 10.99 20.91
CA PRO A 337 -16.62 11.75 19.81
C PRO A 337 -15.52 12.36 18.94
N GLN A 338 -15.77 12.47 17.63
CA GLN A 338 -14.84 13.10 16.70
C GLN A 338 -14.68 14.59 17.05
N PRO A 339 -13.44 15.12 17.09
CA PRO A 339 -13.21 16.56 17.23
C PRO A 339 -13.83 17.31 16.04
N LYS A 340 -14.25 18.55 16.30
CA LYS A 340 -14.97 19.37 15.31
C LYS A 340 -14.08 19.89 14.20
#